data_AF-A0A452XTJ5-F1
#
_entry.id   AF-A0A452XTJ5-F1
#
_cell.length_a   1.000
_cell.length_b   1.000
_cell.length_c   1.000
_cell.angle_alpha   90.00
_cell.angle_beta   90.00
_cell.angle_gamma   90.00
#
_symmetry.space_group_name_H-M   'P 1'
#
loop_
_entity.id
_entity.type
_entity.pdbx_description
1 polymer ?
#
loop_
_entity_poly.entity_id
_entity_poly.type
_entity_poly.pdbx_seq_one_letter_code
_entity_poly.pdbx_strand_id
1 'polypeptide(L)'
;MGLIAIATATSGIAASIMPGGRTAHSRFKIPIKLTDNSMCSFTKQSGTTELLKQASLIIWDEVAMTKRQAVETLDRSLQDIMECSLPFGGKVVVFGGDFRQVLPVVTRGTRAQITDATLLRSYLWQKIRKIRLTRNMRAQTDPWFSEYLLRIGNGTEETIGDDYVHLPEDIVIAYTDDDEPINKLIEDVFPSL
;
A
#
# COMPACT_ATOMS: atom_id res chain seq x y z
N MET A 1 21.84 -23.38 -0.11
CA MET A 1 21.01 -22.83 0.99
C MET A 1 20.01 -21.87 0.39
N GLY A 2 18.73 -22.00 0.70
CA GLY A 2 17.69 -21.11 0.17
C GLY A 2 17.82 -19.71 0.77
N LEU A 3 17.63 -18.67 -0.05
CA LEU A 3 17.52 -17.30 0.43
C LEU A 3 16.15 -17.11 1.10
N ILE A 4 16.12 -16.42 2.24
CA ILE A 4 14.88 -16.13 2.96
C ILE A 4 14.31 -14.80 2.48
N ALA A 5 13.04 -14.82 2.07
CA ALA A 5 12.25 -13.62 1.78
C ALA A 5 11.14 -13.47 2.81
N ILE A 6 10.98 -12.26 3.37
CA ILE A 6 9.90 -11.94 4.30
C ILE A 6 8.81 -11.17 3.56
N ALA A 7 7.64 -11.77 3.43
CA ALA A 7 6.45 -11.14 2.88
C ALA A 7 5.67 -10.37 3.96
N THR A 8 5.46 -9.07 3.72
CA THR A 8 4.60 -8.22 4.55
C THR A 8 3.71 -7.31 3.73
N ALA A 9 2.63 -6.83 4.35
CA ALA A 9 1.76 -5.82 3.77
C ALA A 9 1.25 -4.84 4.85
N THR A 10 0.67 -3.72 4.43
CA THR A 10 0.11 -2.72 5.35
C THR A 10 -1.17 -3.19 6.03
N SER A 11 -2.07 -3.87 5.30
CA SER A 11 -3.36 -4.36 5.81
C SER A 11 -3.39 -5.89 5.97
N GLY A 12 -4.31 -6.40 6.79
CA GLY A 12 -4.49 -7.84 6.98
C GLY A 12 -4.96 -8.56 5.72
N ILE A 13 -5.83 -7.93 4.93
CA ILE A 13 -6.37 -8.47 3.68
C ILE A 13 -5.26 -8.58 2.62
N ALA A 14 -4.45 -7.53 2.45
CA ALA A 14 -3.31 -7.60 1.54
C ALA A 14 -2.31 -8.68 1.97
N ALA A 15 -2.05 -8.79 3.29
CA ALA A 15 -1.15 -9.80 3.82
C ALA A 15 -1.66 -11.23 3.60
N SER A 16 -2.97 -11.49 3.61
CA SER A 16 -3.52 -12.84 3.44
C SER A 16 -3.41 -13.38 2.01
N ILE A 17 -3.19 -12.50 1.04
CA ILE A 17 -2.98 -12.87 -0.38
C ILE A 17 -1.51 -13.31 -0.60
N MET A 18 -0.59 -12.93 0.28
CA MET A 18 0.82 -13.30 0.17
C MET A 18 1.10 -14.64 0.89
N PRO A 19 1.82 -15.60 0.28
CA PRO A 19 2.23 -16.83 0.96
C PRO A 19 3.02 -16.55 2.24
N GLY A 20 2.49 -16.99 3.39
CA GLY A 20 3.10 -16.72 4.70
C GLY A 20 3.12 -15.24 5.12
N GLY A 21 2.34 -14.41 4.42
CA GLY A 21 2.25 -12.98 4.63
C GLY A 21 1.76 -12.61 6.02
N ARG A 22 2.26 -11.48 6.53
CA ARG A 22 1.80 -10.87 7.78
C ARG A 22 1.76 -9.37 7.63
N THR A 23 0.94 -8.69 8.43
CA THR A 23 1.00 -7.24 8.48
C THR A 23 2.38 -6.77 8.94
N ALA A 24 2.88 -5.66 8.40
CA ALA A 24 4.18 -5.11 8.79
C ALA A 24 4.24 -4.84 10.31
N HIS A 25 3.15 -4.32 10.89
CA HIS A 25 3.02 -4.13 12.33
C HIS A 25 3.23 -5.43 13.13
N SER A 26 2.60 -6.53 12.72
CA SER A 26 2.72 -7.81 13.45
C SER A 26 4.08 -8.48 13.23
N ARG A 27 4.62 -8.41 12.01
CA ARG A 27 5.90 -9.03 11.63
C ARG A 27 7.08 -8.32 12.30
N PHE A 28 7.13 -7.00 12.22
CA PHE A 28 8.24 -6.19 12.72
C PHE A 28 7.98 -5.60 14.09
N LYS A 29 6.85 -5.89 14.74
CA LYS A 29 6.48 -5.33 16.06
C LYS A 29 6.57 -3.80 16.06
N ILE A 30 6.05 -3.17 15.00
CA ILE A 30 6.00 -1.71 14.88
C ILE A 30 4.99 -1.20 15.91
N PRO A 31 5.36 -0.24 16.79
CA PRO A 31 4.43 0.37 17.72
C PRO A 31 3.26 1.05 17.01
N ILE A 32 2.06 0.99 17.59
CA ILE A 32 0.88 1.68 17.05
C ILE A 32 1.03 3.20 17.18
N LYS A 33 1.59 3.67 18.30
CA LYS A 33 1.91 5.08 18.54
C LYS A 33 3.31 5.34 18.03
N LEU A 34 3.41 6.00 16.88
CA LEU A 34 4.66 6.33 16.22
C LEU A 34 5.08 7.76 16.51
N THR A 35 6.37 7.93 16.76
CA THR A 35 7.11 9.19 16.83
C THR A 35 8.31 9.10 15.90
N ASP A 36 8.94 10.23 15.59
CA ASP A 36 10.06 10.26 14.64
C ASP A 36 11.29 9.46 15.11
N ASN A 37 11.38 9.16 16.41
CA ASN A 37 12.46 8.36 17.02
C ASN A 37 12.02 6.96 17.44
N SER A 38 10.83 6.51 17.02
CA SER A 38 10.33 5.19 17.37
C SER A 38 11.21 4.05 16.84
N MET A 39 11.27 2.97 17.62
CA MET A 39 11.95 1.71 17.28
C MET A 39 10.93 0.57 17.33
N CYS A 40 11.17 -0.47 16.54
CA CYS A 40 10.43 -1.72 16.60
C CYS A 40 10.64 -2.39 17.96
N SER A 41 9.60 -3.04 18.48
CA SER A 41 9.63 -3.64 19.82
C SER A 41 10.18 -5.08 19.86
N PHE A 42 10.85 -5.57 18.81
CA PHE A 42 11.54 -6.86 18.89
C PHE A 42 12.84 -6.73 19.69
N THR A 43 13.15 -7.73 20.53
CA THR A 43 14.40 -7.76 21.30
C THR A 43 15.52 -8.37 20.47
N LYS A 44 16.79 -7.98 20.72
CA LYS A 44 17.97 -8.48 19.98
C LYS A 44 18.10 -10.02 20.00
N GLN A 45 17.50 -10.69 20.98
CA GLN A 45 17.53 -12.14 21.19
C GLN A 45 16.22 -12.86 20.79
N SER A 46 15.28 -12.17 20.14
CA SER A 46 14.02 -12.80 19.72
C SER A 46 14.18 -13.59 18.42
N GLY A 47 13.36 -14.64 18.23
CA GLY A 47 13.31 -15.38 16.97
C GLY A 47 12.94 -14.52 15.75
N THR A 48 12.24 -13.39 15.96
CA THR A 48 11.99 -12.39 14.91
C THR A 48 13.28 -11.73 14.45
N THR A 49 14.16 -11.36 15.39
CA THR A 49 15.46 -10.74 15.07
C THR A 49 16.35 -11.70 14.30
N GLU A 50 16.39 -12.97 14.71
CA GLU A 50 17.15 -13.99 13.99
C GLU A 50 16.64 -14.17 12.55
N LEU A 51 15.31 -14.24 12.38
CA LEU A 51 14.69 -14.29 11.06
C LEU A 51 15.06 -13.07 10.20
N LEU A 52 15.02 -11.86 10.77
CA LEU A 52 15.38 -10.62 10.06
C LEU A 52 16.87 -10.58 9.70
N LYS A 53 17.76 -11.08 10.57
CA LYS A 53 19.19 -11.21 10.30
C LYS A 53 19.47 -12.16 9.15
N GLN A 54 18.75 -13.28 9.08
CA GLN A 54 18.92 -14.26 8.01
C GLN A 54 18.22 -13.87 6.69
N ALA A 55 17.17 -13.04 6.75
CA ALA A 55 16.44 -12.61 5.57
C ALA A 55 17.34 -11.86 4.59
N SER A 56 17.24 -12.22 3.31
CA SER A 56 17.94 -11.55 2.21
C SER A 56 17.05 -10.50 1.53
N LEU A 57 15.73 -10.68 1.61
CA LEU A 57 14.73 -9.83 0.99
C LEU A 57 13.56 -9.56 1.95
N ILE A 58 13.09 -8.32 1.99
CA ILE A 58 11.85 -7.93 2.65
C ILE A 58 10.93 -7.32 1.58
N ILE A 59 9.71 -7.84 1.48
CA ILE A 59 8.67 -7.28 0.62
C ILE A 59 7.63 -6.62 1.52
N TRP A 60 7.27 -5.38 1.21
CA TRP A 60 6.21 -4.66 1.89
C TRP A 60 5.22 -4.11 0.87
N ASP A 61 4.09 -4.80 0.76
CA ASP A 61 2.99 -4.44 -0.13
C ASP A 61 2.03 -3.40 0.47
N GLU A 62 1.39 -2.63 -0.39
CA GLU A 62 0.53 -1.50 -0.02
C GLU A 62 1.20 -0.43 0.85
N VAL A 63 2.48 -0.12 0.58
CA VAL A 63 3.25 0.85 1.38
C VAL A 63 2.67 2.27 1.29
N ALA A 64 1.94 2.61 0.22
CA ALA A 64 1.38 3.95 0.01
C ALA A 64 0.42 4.36 1.14
N MET A 65 -0.25 3.38 1.76
CA MET A 65 -1.16 3.58 2.89
C MET A 65 -0.43 3.71 4.25
N THR A 66 0.88 3.46 4.28
CA THR A 66 1.68 3.46 5.52
C THR A 66 2.27 4.84 5.81
N LYS A 67 2.17 5.28 7.08
CA LYS A 67 2.86 6.48 7.54
C LYS A 67 4.38 6.33 7.44
N ARG A 68 5.09 7.33 6.95
CA ARG A 68 6.56 7.31 6.82
C ARG A 68 7.26 6.87 8.11
N GLN A 69 6.75 7.28 9.27
CA GLN A 69 7.34 6.93 10.56
C GLN A 69 7.40 5.41 10.80
N ALA A 70 6.47 4.62 10.26
CA ALA A 70 6.51 3.16 10.41
C ALA A 70 7.66 2.55 9.59
N VAL A 71 7.87 3.05 8.36
CA VAL A 71 8.96 2.61 7.49
C VAL A 71 10.31 3.05 8.06
N GLU A 72 10.40 4.28 8.54
CA GLU A 72 11.60 4.82 9.20
C GLU A 72 11.91 4.11 10.52
N THR A 73 10.88 3.68 11.27
CA THR A 73 11.03 2.85 12.47
C THR A 73 11.65 1.51 12.13
N LEU A 74 11.21 0.86 11.04
CA LEU A 74 11.82 -0.36 10.55
C LEU A 74 13.26 -0.14 10.12
N ASP A 75 13.54 0.93 9.37
CA ASP A 75 14.90 1.30 8.93
C ASP A 75 15.87 1.39 10.11
N ARG A 76 15.56 2.23 11.10
CA ARG A 76 16.39 2.40 12.30
C ARG A 76 16.59 1.08 13.06
N SER A 77 15.52 0.29 13.19
CA SER A 77 15.57 -0.97 13.93
C SER A 77 16.43 -2.02 13.21
N LEU A 78 16.39 -2.06 11.88
CA LEU A 78 17.26 -2.93 11.10
C LEU A 78 18.71 -2.46 11.13
N GLN A 79 18.97 -1.15 11.10
CA GLN A 79 20.32 -0.61 11.28
C GLN A 79 20.94 -1.03 12.62
N ASP A 80 20.17 -0.98 13.72
CA ASP A 80 20.64 -1.41 15.05
C ASP A 80 20.92 -2.92 15.12
N ILE A 81 20.00 -3.78 14.66
CA ILE A 81 20.22 -5.24 14.78
C ILE A 81 21.25 -5.79 13.80
N MET A 82 21.45 -5.13 12.66
CA MET A 82 22.45 -5.50 11.65
C MET A 82 23.80 -4.82 11.90
N GLU A 83 23.88 -3.87 12.84
CA GLU A 83 25.07 -3.05 13.11
C GLU A 83 25.61 -2.41 11.83
N CYS A 84 24.71 -1.93 10.98
CA CYS A 84 25.01 -1.41 9.65
C CYS A 84 24.21 -0.13 9.41
N SER A 85 24.90 0.97 9.12
CA SER A 85 24.28 2.29 8.92
C SER A 85 23.67 2.49 7.53
N LEU A 86 23.77 1.49 6.64
CA LEU A 86 23.08 1.52 5.36
C LEU A 86 21.56 1.42 5.58
N PRO A 87 20.73 1.97 4.68
CA PRO A 87 19.28 1.82 4.75
C PRO A 87 18.87 0.36 4.99
N PHE A 88 17.94 0.17 5.92
CA PHE A 88 17.42 -1.09 6.40
C PHE A 88 18.50 -2.08 6.86
N GLY A 89 19.61 -1.58 7.43
CA GLY A 89 20.72 -2.42 7.86
C GLY A 89 21.40 -3.17 6.70
N GLY A 90 21.34 -2.61 5.50
CA GLY A 90 21.86 -3.24 4.27
C GLY A 90 20.95 -4.31 3.67
N LYS A 91 19.73 -4.50 4.18
CA LYS A 91 18.75 -5.42 3.61
C LYS A 91 18.16 -4.89 2.32
N VAL A 92 17.86 -5.80 1.39
CA VAL A 92 17.07 -5.46 0.21
C VAL A 92 15.61 -5.38 0.63
N VAL A 93 15.00 -4.20 0.46
CA VAL A 93 13.58 -3.97 0.71
C VAL A 93 12.89 -3.58 -0.59
N VAL A 94 11.82 -4.30 -0.92
CA VAL A 94 10.98 -4.04 -2.08
C VAL A 94 9.62 -3.56 -1.59
N PHE A 95 9.28 -2.33 -1.94
CA PHE A 95 7.98 -1.75 -1.66
C PHE A 95 7.03 -1.97 -2.84
N GLY A 96 5.85 -2.51 -2.55
CA GLY A 96 4.69 -2.56 -3.44
C GLY A 96 3.65 -1.52 -3.03
N GLY A 97 2.90 -1.00 -3.99
CA GLY A 97 1.80 -0.09 -3.76
C GLY A 97 1.61 0.92 -4.89
N ASP A 98 0.44 1.55 -4.91
CA ASP A 98 0.08 2.59 -5.87
C ASP A 98 -0.27 3.88 -5.11
N PHE A 99 0.54 4.92 -5.31
CA PHE A 99 0.34 6.22 -4.66
C PHE A 99 -0.84 7.02 -5.23
N ARG A 100 -1.48 6.52 -6.29
CA ARG A 100 -2.76 7.03 -6.80
C ARG A 100 -3.96 6.48 -6.02
N GLN A 101 -3.74 5.49 -5.17
CA GLN A 101 -4.75 4.97 -4.25
C GLN A 101 -4.74 5.77 -2.93
N VAL A 102 -5.16 5.13 -1.85
CA VAL A 102 -5.38 5.78 -0.55
C VAL A 102 -4.04 6.15 0.11
N LEU A 103 -3.93 7.41 0.53
CA LEU A 103 -2.81 7.93 1.31
C LEU A 103 -2.89 7.48 2.79
N PRO A 104 -1.83 7.65 3.59
CA PRO A 104 -1.85 7.25 4.99
C PRO A 104 -2.95 7.96 5.78
N VAL A 105 -3.66 7.19 6.63
CA VAL A 105 -4.74 7.72 7.45
C VAL A 105 -4.18 8.60 8.57
N VAL A 106 -4.54 9.88 8.55
CA VAL A 106 -4.27 10.84 9.64
C VAL A 106 -5.61 11.32 10.18
N THR A 107 -6.01 10.82 11.35
CA THR A 107 -7.30 11.15 11.98
C THR A 107 -7.42 12.66 12.20
N ARG A 108 -8.45 13.28 11.59
CA ARG A 108 -8.68 14.73 11.60
C ARG A 108 -7.49 15.55 11.07
N GLY A 109 -6.68 14.94 10.20
CA GLY A 109 -5.51 15.58 9.62
C GLY A 109 -5.86 16.55 8.49
N THR A 110 -5.13 17.64 8.38
CA THR A 110 -5.16 18.52 7.21
C THR A 110 -4.49 17.87 6.01
N ARG A 111 -4.73 18.39 4.79
CA ARG A 111 -4.04 17.94 3.56
C ARG A 111 -2.51 17.98 3.73
N ALA A 112 -1.99 19.01 4.40
CA ALA A 112 -0.56 19.13 4.69
C ALA A 112 -0.06 18.03 5.63
N GLN A 113 -0.81 17.69 6.68
CA GLN A 113 -0.45 16.62 7.62
C GLN A 113 -0.52 15.23 6.97
N ILE A 114 -1.51 14.98 6.12
CA ILE A 114 -1.60 13.73 5.34
C ILE A 114 -0.38 13.62 4.42
N THR A 115 -0.05 14.70 3.71
CA THR A 115 1.12 14.75 2.83
C THR A 115 2.42 14.52 3.61
N ASP A 116 2.59 15.15 4.78
CA ASP A 116 3.73 14.95 5.66
C ASP A 116 3.86 13.50 6.14
N ALA A 117 2.74 12.81 6.36
CA ALA A 117 2.74 11.41 6.77
C ALA A 117 3.13 10.44 5.64
N THR A 118 3.16 10.87 4.37
CA THR A 118 3.47 9.97 3.23
C THR A 118 4.93 9.54 3.20
N LEU A 119 5.20 8.34 2.66
CA LEU A 119 6.56 7.86 2.40
C LEU A 119 7.38 8.82 1.52
N LEU A 120 6.73 9.63 0.66
CA LEU A 120 7.39 10.62 -0.19
C LEU A 120 8.14 11.69 0.63
N ARG A 121 7.71 11.93 1.88
CA ARG A 121 8.34 12.88 2.81
C ARG A 121 9.39 12.25 3.71
N SER A 122 9.66 10.95 3.57
CA SER A 122 10.73 10.29 4.29
C SER A 122 12.11 10.62 3.71
N TYR A 123 13.12 10.64 4.58
CA TYR A 123 14.53 10.69 4.15
C TYR A 123 14.93 9.47 3.30
N LEU A 124 14.18 8.36 3.39
CA LEU A 124 14.39 7.15 2.62
C LEU A 124 13.99 7.31 1.15
N TRP A 125 13.04 8.20 0.85
CA TRP A 125 12.45 8.31 -0.49
C TRP A 125 13.49 8.60 -1.58
N GLN A 126 14.47 9.44 -1.28
CA GLN A 126 15.54 9.80 -2.22
C GLN A 126 16.49 8.63 -2.51
N LYS A 127 16.52 7.62 -1.63
CA LYS A 127 17.36 6.42 -1.78
C LYS A 127 16.61 5.26 -2.47
N ILE A 128 15.30 5.39 -2.69
CA ILE A 128 14.48 4.36 -3.32
C ILE A 128 14.63 4.41 -4.84
N ARG A 129 15.04 3.28 -5.43
CA ARG A 129 14.93 3.07 -6.88
C ARG A 129 13.48 2.81 -7.25
N LYS A 130 12.94 3.64 -8.15
CA LYS A 130 11.55 3.55 -8.61
C LYS A 130 11.47 2.65 -9.84
N ILE A 131 10.61 1.64 -9.78
CA ILE A 131 10.27 0.76 -10.90
C ILE A 131 8.77 0.89 -11.14
N ARG A 132 8.38 1.23 -12.37
CA ARG A 132 6.97 1.42 -12.73
C ARG A 132 6.50 0.26 -13.59
N LEU A 133 5.47 -0.44 -13.13
CA LEU A 133 4.72 -1.39 -13.95
C LEU A 133 3.73 -0.59 -14.82
N THR A 134 3.63 -0.93 -16.10
CA THR A 134 2.83 -0.16 -17.07
C THR A 134 1.65 -0.95 -17.66
N ARG A 135 1.66 -2.28 -17.55
CA ARG A 135 0.61 -3.14 -18.08
C ARG A 135 -0.39 -3.50 -16.99
N ASN A 136 -1.65 -3.10 -17.17
CA ASN A 136 -2.76 -3.53 -16.31
C ASN A 136 -3.15 -4.97 -16.69
N MET A 137 -2.85 -5.92 -15.81
CA MET A 137 -3.18 -7.33 -16.03
C MET A 137 -4.62 -7.66 -15.63
N ARG A 138 -5.26 -6.84 -14.78
CA ARG A 138 -6.62 -7.08 -14.27
C ARG A 138 -7.69 -6.76 -15.31
N ALA A 139 -7.56 -5.62 -15.97
CA ALA A 139 -8.47 -5.16 -17.02
C ALA A 139 -7.88 -5.39 -18.43
N GLN A 140 -7.01 -6.40 -18.60
CA GLN A 140 -6.28 -6.59 -19.85
C GLN A 140 -7.22 -6.85 -21.05
N THR A 141 -8.34 -7.50 -20.81
CA THR A 141 -9.35 -7.83 -21.83
C THR A 141 -10.28 -6.65 -22.15
N ASP A 142 -10.19 -5.55 -21.40
CA ASP A 142 -11.00 -4.35 -21.58
C ASP A 142 -10.09 -3.10 -21.61
N PRO A 143 -9.50 -2.79 -22.79
CA PRO A 143 -8.59 -1.66 -22.93
C PRO A 143 -9.24 -0.31 -22.58
N TRP A 144 -10.50 -0.13 -22.95
CA TRP A 144 -11.24 1.11 -22.67
C TRP A 144 -11.37 1.34 -21.16
N PHE A 145 -11.80 0.32 -20.41
CA PHE A 145 -11.93 0.43 -18.96
C PHE A 145 -10.57 0.59 -18.28
N SER A 146 -9.54 -0.12 -18.76
CA SER A 146 -8.17 0.04 -18.25
C SER A 146 -7.65 1.46 -18.45
N GLU A 147 -7.90 2.09 -19.60
CA GLU A 147 -7.51 3.46 -19.88
C GLU A 147 -8.31 4.46 -19.03
N TYR A 148 -9.61 4.24 -18.87
CA TYR A 148 -10.48 5.02 -17.99
C TYR A 148 -9.98 5.02 -16.54
N LEU A 149 -9.69 3.84 -15.97
CA LEU A 149 -9.12 3.74 -14.61
C LEU A 149 -7.77 4.47 -14.47
N LEU A 150 -6.95 4.48 -15.52
CA LEU A 150 -5.69 5.21 -15.53
C LEU A 150 -5.90 6.73 -15.56
N ARG A 151 -6.89 7.23 -16.30
CA ARG A 151 -7.23 8.66 -16.31
C ARG A 151 -7.75 9.12 -14.96
N ILE A 152 -8.60 8.33 -14.30
CA ILE A 152 -9.02 8.57 -12.90
C ILE A 152 -7.80 8.65 -11.98
N GLY A 153 -6.97 7.60 -11.98
CA GLY A 153 -5.82 7.54 -11.08
C GLY A 153 -4.79 8.65 -11.31
N ASN A 154 -4.70 9.18 -12.53
CA ASN A 154 -3.81 10.28 -12.87
C ASN A 154 -4.44 11.67 -12.61
N GLY A 155 -5.71 11.73 -12.25
CA GLY A 155 -6.45 12.99 -12.08
C GLY A 155 -6.66 13.74 -13.39
N THR A 156 -6.77 13.02 -14.51
CA THR A 156 -6.99 13.61 -15.85
C THR A 156 -8.38 13.29 -16.42
N GLU A 157 -9.20 12.55 -15.68
CA GLU A 157 -10.60 12.30 -16.04
C GLU A 157 -11.44 13.55 -15.81
N GLU A 158 -12.51 13.70 -16.58
CA GLU A 158 -13.44 14.81 -16.43
C GLU A 158 -14.11 14.76 -15.05
N THR A 159 -14.06 15.89 -14.36
CA THR A 159 -14.68 16.06 -13.04
C THR A 159 -15.92 16.92 -13.13
N ILE A 160 -16.97 16.53 -12.41
CA ILE A 160 -18.04 17.43 -12.01
C ILE A 160 -17.57 18.11 -10.72
N GLY A 161 -17.89 19.40 -10.53
CA GLY A 161 -17.34 20.26 -9.46
C GLY A 161 -17.11 19.59 -8.10
N ASP A 162 -16.15 20.12 -7.33
CA ASP A 162 -15.63 19.55 -6.06
C ASP A 162 -14.82 18.24 -6.20
N ASP A 163 -14.06 18.08 -7.30
CA ASP A 163 -13.17 16.93 -7.56
C ASP A 163 -13.90 15.58 -7.73
N TYR A 164 -15.21 15.58 -7.99
CA TYR A 164 -15.97 14.35 -8.26
C TYR A 164 -15.79 13.88 -9.70
N VAL A 165 -15.56 12.58 -9.91
CA VAL A 165 -15.42 12.00 -11.26
C VAL A 165 -16.80 11.82 -11.89
N HIS A 166 -16.98 12.29 -13.13
CA HIS A 166 -18.17 11.93 -13.91
C HIS A 166 -18.07 10.46 -14.36
N LEU A 167 -19.06 9.65 -14.02
CA LEU A 167 -19.12 8.26 -14.47
C LEU A 167 -19.69 8.21 -15.91
N PRO A 168 -19.05 7.49 -16.85
CA PRO A 168 -19.61 7.25 -18.18
C PRO A 168 -20.99 6.61 -18.12
N GLU A 169 -21.90 7.01 -19.01
CA GLU A 169 -23.26 6.49 -19.08
C GLU A 169 -23.29 4.96 -19.24
N ASP A 170 -22.30 4.38 -19.94
CA ASP A 170 -22.16 2.94 -20.17
C ASP A 170 -21.94 2.11 -18.88
N ILE A 171 -21.56 2.74 -17.77
CA ILE A 171 -21.33 2.06 -16.48
C ILE A 171 -22.25 2.59 -15.36
N VAL A 172 -23.29 3.33 -15.73
CA VAL A 172 -24.25 3.94 -14.79
C VAL A 172 -25.64 3.34 -15.00
N ILE A 173 -26.26 2.91 -13.91
CA ILE A 173 -27.70 2.65 -13.88
C ILE A 173 -28.35 3.87 -13.23
N ALA A 174 -29.22 4.56 -13.98
CA ALA A 174 -29.93 5.72 -13.48
C ALA A 174 -30.80 5.33 -12.28
N TYR A 175 -30.71 6.11 -11.21
CA TYR A 175 -31.56 5.91 -10.04
C TYR A 175 -32.98 6.42 -10.31
N THR A 176 -33.97 5.59 -10.00
CA THR A 176 -35.40 5.91 -9.93
C THR A 176 -35.90 5.61 -8.51
N ASP A 177 -37.02 6.22 -8.10
CA ASP A 177 -37.56 6.09 -6.72
C ASP A 177 -38.19 4.70 -6.42
N ASP A 178 -38.00 3.73 -7.30
CA ASP A 178 -38.50 2.35 -7.19
C ASP A 178 -37.34 1.34 -7.13
N ASP A 179 -37.69 0.06 -6.95
CA ASP A 179 -36.69 -1.03 -6.86
C ASP A 179 -36.13 -1.46 -8.24
N GLU A 180 -36.58 -0.86 -9.35
CA GLU A 180 -36.16 -1.23 -10.71
C GLU A 180 -34.64 -1.13 -10.96
N PRO A 181 -33.92 -0.08 -10.51
CA PRO A 181 -32.49 0.06 -10.73
C PRO A 181 -31.67 -1.03 -10.05
N ILE A 182 -32.10 -1.46 -8.85
CA ILE A 182 -31.43 -2.51 -8.09
C ILE A 182 -31.64 -3.85 -8.79
N ASN A 183 -32.87 -4.14 -9.23
CA ASN A 183 -33.16 -5.37 -9.97
C ASN A 183 -32.35 -5.44 -11.27
N LYS A 184 -32.30 -4.32 -12.02
CA LYS A 184 -31.47 -4.21 -13.22
C LYS A 184 -29.99 -4.46 -12.93
N LEU A 185 -29.45 -3.88 -11.85
CA LEU A 185 -28.07 -4.12 -11.43
C LEU A 185 -27.82 -5.61 -11.13
N ILE A 186 -28.75 -6.28 -10.46
CA ILE A 186 -28.64 -7.71 -10.15
C ILE A 186 -28.63 -8.54 -11.44
N GLU A 187 -29.54 -8.26 -12.37
CA GLU A 187 -29.62 -8.95 -13.66
C GLU A 187 -28.35 -8.74 -14.50
N ASP A 188 -27.82 -7.52 -14.56
CA ASP A 188 -26.62 -7.19 -15.33
C ASP A 188 -25.35 -7.84 -14.74
N VAL A 189 -25.21 -7.83 -13.41
CA VAL A 189 -24.00 -8.35 -12.71
C VAL A 189 -24.06 -9.86 -12.52
N PHE A 190 -25.25 -10.40 -12.28
CA PHE A 190 -25.49 -11.83 -12.03
C PHE A 190 -26.53 -12.37 -13.02
N PRO A 191 -26.22 -12.42 -14.34
CA PRO A 191 -27.17 -12.84 -15.38
C PRO A 191 -27.57 -14.33 -15.30
N SER A 192 -27.15 -15.04 -14.26
CA SER A 192 -27.38 -16.46 -14.04
C SER A 192 -27.86 -16.78 -12.62
N LEU A 193 -28.28 -15.76 -11.86
CA LEU A 193 -28.99 -15.92 -10.58
C LEU A 193 -30.48 -16.16 -10.84
#